data_AF-A0A7Y8SW76-F1
#
_entry.id   AF-A0A7Y8SW76-F1
#
_cell.length_a   1.000
_cell.length_b   1.000
_cell.length_c   1.000
_cell.angle_alpha   90.00
_cell.angle_beta   90.00
_cell.angle_gamma   90.00
#
_symmetry.space_group_name_H-M   'P 1'
#
loop_
_entity.id
_entity.type
_entity.pdbx_description
1 polymer ?
#
loop_
_entity_poly.entity_id
_entity_poly.type
_entity_poly.pdbx_seq_one_letter_code
_entity_poly.pdbx_strand_id
1 'polypeptide(L)'
;MFSDALPIGSIIPYAGPINNPNDPKGASNYPPYGSKAYDLYLEQHGWLVCDGRTVLVAKYPELFHAIGFIYGQAGPGKFMLPDYRGRVLRGVNLDAQGPDKLPRDPEAKDRTASGSGGWAGNQVGSVQDDAFQAHDHLYQKAVSLKPQGYAGSGAYNSYEIPETQTDGAVNPTKNPDAISIRQAPETRVKNAYANFIIKYSQRPQLFGSMLDTVLDRLTGFDF
;
A
#
# COMPACT_ATOMS: atom_id res chain seq x y z
N MET A 1 -9.78 -32.01 -12.41
CA MET A 1 -8.79 -30.99 -12.80
C MET A 1 -9.29 -29.70 -12.17
N PHE A 2 -8.74 -29.28 -11.03
CA PHE A 2 -9.23 -28.08 -10.34
C PHE A 2 -8.83 -26.88 -11.19
N SER A 3 -9.79 -26.27 -11.90
CA SER A 3 -9.62 -24.93 -12.45
C SER A 3 -9.20 -24.02 -11.30
N ASP A 4 -8.12 -23.27 -11.48
CA ASP A 4 -7.72 -22.23 -10.54
C ASP A 4 -8.95 -21.32 -10.27
N ALA A 5 -9.43 -21.31 -9.04
CA ALA A 5 -10.79 -20.85 -8.72
C ALA A 5 -10.91 -19.32 -8.60
N LEU A 6 -9.79 -18.60 -8.69
CA LEU A 6 -9.74 -17.16 -8.45
C LEU A 6 -10.06 -16.39 -9.74
N PRO A 7 -10.97 -15.40 -9.71
CA PRO A 7 -11.26 -14.58 -10.89
C PRO A 7 -10.02 -13.81 -11.34
N ILE A 8 -9.96 -13.51 -12.64
CA ILE A 8 -8.90 -12.64 -13.20
C ILE A 8 -9.01 -11.26 -12.54
N GLY A 9 -7.87 -10.67 -12.21
CA GLY A 9 -7.79 -9.46 -11.40
C GLY A 9 -7.74 -9.71 -9.89
N SER A 10 -7.86 -10.97 -9.43
CA SER A 10 -7.66 -11.30 -8.01
C SER A 10 -6.24 -10.98 -7.58
N ILE A 11 -6.12 -10.38 -6.39
CA ILE A 11 -4.83 -10.05 -5.77
C ILE A 11 -4.67 -10.88 -4.52
N ILE A 12 -3.52 -11.55 -4.40
CA ILE A 12 -3.19 -12.38 -3.22
C ILE A 12 -1.80 -12.02 -2.68
N PRO A 13 -1.59 -12.18 -1.36
CA PRO A 13 -0.25 -12.20 -0.79
C PRO A 13 0.56 -13.38 -1.34
N TYR A 14 1.85 -13.14 -1.60
CA TYR A 14 2.80 -14.12 -2.11
C TYR A 14 4.08 -14.07 -1.29
N ALA A 15 4.44 -15.22 -0.71
CA ALA A 15 5.60 -15.34 0.18
C ALA A 15 6.93 -15.55 -0.56
N GLY A 16 6.88 -16.05 -1.80
CA GLY A 16 8.07 -16.31 -2.59
C GLY A 16 8.77 -15.03 -3.02
N PRO A 17 10.07 -15.08 -3.32
CA PRO A 17 10.78 -13.93 -3.84
C PRO A 17 10.32 -13.58 -5.26
N ILE A 18 10.53 -12.33 -5.62
CA ILE A 18 10.34 -11.74 -6.96
C ILE A 18 11.66 -11.13 -7.40
N ASN A 19 11.82 -10.83 -8.69
CA ASN A 19 13.07 -10.18 -9.11
C ASN A 19 13.09 -8.73 -8.60
N ASN A 20 14.20 -8.28 -8.01
CA ASN A 20 14.34 -6.91 -7.53
C ASN A 20 14.99 -6.03 -8.61
N PRO A 21 14.25 -5.18 -9.34
CA PRO A 21 14.82 -4.35 -10.42
C PRO A 21 15.90 -3.37 -9.93
N ASN A 22 15.92 -3.05 -8.64
CA ASN A 22 16.94 -2.20 -8.03
C ASN A 22 18.19 -2.98 -7.59
N ASP A 23 18.20 -4.29 -7.80
CA ASP A 23 19.34 -5.16 -7.53
C ASP A 23 19.74 -6.00 -8.74
N PRO A 24 20.31 -5.37 -9.78
CA PRO A 24 20.71 -6.08 -11.00
C PRO A 24 21.87 -7.05 -10.79
N LYS A 25 22.64 -6.92 -9.69
CA LYS A 25 23.86 -7.71 -9.42
C LYS A 25 23.76 -8.64 -8.20
N GLY A 26 22.65 -8.66 -7.47
CA GLY A 26 22.45 -9.53 -6.31
C GLY A 26 23.15 -9.05 -5.04
N ALA A 27 23.26 -7.73 -4.85
CA ALA A 27 23.80 -7.12 -3.65
C ALA A 27 22.85 -7.20 -2.43
N SER A 28 21.58 -7.51 -2.66
CA SER A 28 20.59 -7.77 -1.61
C SER A 28 20.49 -9.28 -1.30
N ASN A 29 19.87 -9.63 -0.17
CA ASN A 29 19.48 -11.02 0.12
C ASN A 29 18.33 -11.53 -0.78
N TYR A 30 17.91 -10.72 -1.77
CA TYR A 30 16.89 -11.05 -2.74
C TYR A 30 17.53 -11.50 -4.06
N PRO A 31 16.86 -12.36 -4.84
CA PRO A 31 17.41 -12.82 -6.11
C PRO A 31 17.77 -11.67 -7.07
N PRO A 32 18.91 -11.77 -7.77
CA PRO A 32 19.33 -10.74 -8.71
C PRO A 32 18.34 -10.61 -9.87
N TYR A 33 18.05 -9.37 -10.27
CA TYR A 33 17.15 -9.09 -11.41
C TYR A 33 17.59 -9.75 -12.71
N GLY A 34 18.90 -9.93 -12.89
CA GLY A 34 19.50 -10.40 -14.14
C GLY A 34 18.98 -11.76 -14.62
N SER A 35 18.49 -12.63 -13.74
CA SER A 35 17.97 -13.95 -14.14
C SER A 35 16.52 -13.92 -14.65
N LYS A 36 15.74 -12.90 -14.28
CA LYS A 36 14.29 -12.80 -14.48
C LYS A 36 13.46 -14.04 -14.07
N ALA A 37 14.05 -15.02 -13.38
CA ALA A 37 13.48 -16.35 -13.24
C ALA A 37 12.17 -16.38 -12.44
N TYR A 38 12.08 -15.59 -11.37
CA TYR A 38 10.91 -15.57 -10.49
C TYR A 38 9.68 -14.92 -11.16
N ASP A 39 9.87 -13.79 -11.84
CA ASP A 39 8.78 -13.17 -12.60
C ASP A 39 8.32 -14.07 -13.75
N LEU A 40 9.24 -14.72 -14.46
CA LEU A 40 8.89 -15.68 -15.53
C LEU A 40 8.11 -16.87 -14.99
N TYR A 41 8.49 -17.39 -13.81
CA TYR A 41 7.75 -18.45 -13.14
C TYR A 41 6.32 -18.00 -12.80
N LEU A 42 6.14 -16.82 -12.21
CA LEU A 42 4.82 -16.27 -11.93
C LEU A 42 4.01 -16.07 -13.22
N GLU A 43 4.63 -15.52 -14.25
CA GLU A 43 3.98 -15.29 -15.56
C GLU A 43 3.48 -16.62 -16.14
N GLN A 44 4.29 -17.68 -16.13
CA GLN A 44 3.88 -19.01 -16.61
C GLN A 44 2.68 -19.59 -15.84
N HIS A 45 2.48 -19.21 -14.58
CA HIS A 45 1.36 -19.64 -13.75
C HIS A 45 0.16 -18.68 -13.83
N GLY A 46 0.19 -17.70 -14.73
CA GLY A 46 -0.90 -16.75 -14.93
C GLY A 46 -0.92 -15.61 -13.92
N TRP A 47 0.22 -15.28 -13.30
CA TRP A 47 0.35 -14.23 -12.29
C TRP A 47 1.35 -13.14 -12.69
N LEU A 48 1.07 -11.90 -12.29
CA LEU A 48 2.00 -10.77 -12.40
C LEU A 48 2.23 -10.17 -11.02
N VAL A 49 3.39 -9.55 -10.80
CA VAL A 49 3.65 -8.78 -9.58
C VAL A 49 2.90 -7.45 -9.62
N CYS A 50 2.34 -7.02 -8.48
CA CYS A 50 1.76 -5.69 -8.30
C CYS A 50 2.86 -4.64 -8.01
N ASP A 51 3.61 -4.27 -9.05
CA ASP A 51 4.78 -3.37 -9.00
C ASP A 51 4.60 -2.04 -9.76
N GLY A 52 3.37 -1.71 -10.18
CA GLY A 52 3.07 -0.47 -10.89
C GLY A 52 3.54 -0.42 -12.36
N ARG A 53 4.16 -1.48 -12.90
CA ARG A 53 4.74 -1.42 -14.24
C ARG A 53 3.65 -1.27 -15.31
N THR A 54 4.01 -0.63 -16.41
CA THR A 54 3.19 -0.57 -17.62
C THR A 54 3.26 -1.88 -18.39
N VAL A 55 2.11 -2.38 -18.83
CA VAL A 55 1.98 -3.60 -19.64
C VAL A 55 1.11 -3.37 -20.88
N LEU A 56 1.26 -4.25 -21.87
CA LEU A 56 0.51 -4.18 -23.14
C LEU A 56 -0.83 -4.90 -23.04
N VAL A 57 -1.89 -4.25 -23.53
CA VAL A 57 -3.23 -4.88 -23.67
C VAL A 57 -3.15 -6.12 -24.54
N ALA A 58 -2.38 -6.08 -25.63
CA ALA A 58 -2.21 -7.23 -26.53
C ALA A 58 -1.57 -8.45 -25.84
N LYS A 59 -0.71 -8.26 -24.83
CA LYS A 59 -0.07 -9.35 -24.09
C LYS A 59 -0.96 -9.89 -22.96
N TYR A 60 -1.77 -9.03 -22.34
CA TYR A 60 -2.62 -9.37 -21.20
C TYR A 60 -4.08 -8.93 -21.37
N PRO A 61 -4.78 -9.42 -22.42
CA PRO A 61 -6.11 -8.94 -22.77
C PRO A 61 -7.17 -9.30 -21.71
N GLU A 62 -7.09 -10.49 -21.12
CA GLU A 62 -8.03 -10.93 -20.07
C GLU A 62 -7.92 -10.06 -18.82
N LEU A 63 -6.69 -9.69 -18.43
CA LEU A 63 -6.46 -8.79 -17.31
C LEU A 63 -6.97 -7.38 -17.61
N PHE A 64 -6.70 -6.87 -18.82
CA PHE A 64 -7.22 -5.56 -19.22
C PHE A 64 -8.75 -5.53 -19.22
N HIS A 65 -9.40 -6.61 -19.66
CA HIS A 65 -10.86 -6.73 -19.58
C HIS A 65 -11.35 -6.64 -18.12
N ALA A 66 -10.61 -7.22 -17.17
CA ALA A 66 -10.99 -7.22 -15.76
C ALA A 66 -10.75 -5.87 -15.05
N ILE A 67 -9.63 -5.19 -15.32
CA ILE A 67 -9.22 -4.01 -14.53
C ILE A 67 -9.15 -2.70 -15.33
N GLY A 68 -9.19 -2.76 -16.65
CA GLY A 68 -9.10 -1.59 -17.53
C GLY A 68 -7.95 -0.64 -17.16
N PHE A 69 -8.29 0.62 -16.94
CA PHE A 69 -7.35 1.68 -16.55
C PHE A 69 -7.45 2.07 -15.08
N ILE A 70 -8.01 1.22 -14.20
CA ILE A 70 -8.17 1.51 -12.76
C ILE A 70 -6.88 2.07 -12.14
N TYR A 71 -5.72 1.52 -12.49
CA TYR A 71 -4.42 1.89 -11.95
C TYR A 71 -3.62 2.85 -12.82
N GLY A 72 -4.14 3.21 -14.00
CA GLY A 72 -3.51 4.18 -14.89
C GLY A 72 -3.51 3.79 -16.37
N GLN A 73 -3.50 4.82 -17.21
CA GLN A 73 -3.36 4.77 -18.65
C GLN A 73 -1.97 5.29 -19.03
N ALA A 74 -1.14 4.40 -19.57
CA ALA A 74 0.27 4.69 -19.88
C ALA A 74 0.52 4.94 -21.38
N GLY A 75 -0.53 5.03 -22.19
CA GLY A 75 -0.48 5.30 -23.63
C GLY A 75 -1.38 4.37 -24.45
N PRO A 76 -1.42 4.52 -25.79
CA PRO A 76 -2.23 3.67 -26.66
C PRO A 76 -1.88 2.19 -26.49
N GLY A 77 -2.89 1.36 -26.19
CA GLY A 77 -2.72 -0.08 -25.99
C GLY A 77 -1.92 -0.48 -24.75
N LYS A 78 -1.72 0.43 -23.78
CA LYS A 78 -0.94 0.21 -22.56
C LYS A 78 -1.72 0.61 -21.30
N PHE A 79 -1.70 -0.25 -20.30
CA PHE A 79 -2.29 0.01 -18.98
C PHE A 79 -1.28 -0.27 -17.87
N MET A 80 -1.55 0.24 -16.67
CA MET A 80 -0.67 0.05 -15.51
C MET A 80 -1.18 -1.07 -14.61
N LEU A 81 -0.25 -1.83 -14.04
CA LEU A 81 -0.54 -2.75 -12.93
C LEU A 81 -0.74 -1.98 -11.62
N PRO A 82 -1.39 -2.56 -10.61
CA PRO A 82 -1.38 -2.00 -9.26
C PRO A 82 0.06 -1.86 -8.72
N ASP A 83 0.34 -0.81 -7.96
CA ASP A 83 1.56 -0.70 -7.15
C ASP A 83 1.21 -0.71 -5.67
N TYR A 84 1.38 -1.87 -5.03
CA TYR A 84 1.03 -2.08 -3.62
C TYR A 84 2.24 -2.16 -2.70
N ARG A 85 3.44 -1.88 -3.23
CA ARG A 85 4.66 -1.87 -2.43
C ARG A 85 4.57 -0.76 -1.40
N GLY A 86 4.83 -1.10 -0.14
CA GLY A 86 4.78 -0.15 0.98
C GLY A 86 3.38 0.36 1.36
N ARG A 87 2.30 -0.19 0.77
CA ARG A 87 0.93 0.26 1.05
C ARG A 87 0.20 -0.71 1.97
N VAL A 88 -0.66 -0.17 2.83
CA VAL A 88 -1.66 -0.93 3.57
C VAL A 88 -2.95 -0.92 2.75
N LEU A 89 -3.50 -2.10 2.48
CA LEU A 89 -4.73 -2.22 1.71
C LEU A 89 -5.96 -2.03 2.61
N ARG A 90 -6.93 -1.28 2.09
CA ARG A 90 -8.24 -1.05 2.72
C ARG A 90 -9.35 -1.45 1.76
N GLY A 91 -10.49 -1.87 2.28
CA GLY A 91 -11.69 -2.12 1.46
C GLY A 91 -12.30 -0.82 0.95
N VAL A 92 -12.84 -0.84 -0.27
CA VAL A 92 -13.58 0.32 -0.82
C VAL A 92 -14.77 0.65 0.11
N ASN A 93 -14.94 1.93 0.43
CA ASN A 93 -15.96 2.33 1.41
C ASN A 93 -17.38 2.15 0.86
N LEU A 94 -17.62 2.51 -0.41
CA LEU A 94 -18.98 2.60 -0.98
C LEU A 94 -19.87 3.43 -0.05
N ASP A 95 -20.98 2.88 0.42
CA ASP A 95 -21.94 3.49 1.35
C ASP A 95 -21.74 3.02 2.81
N ALA A 96 -20.64 2.35 3.13
CA ALA A 96 -20.44 1.77 4.45
C ALA A 96 -20.42 2.82 5.57
N GLN A 97 -21.21 2.55 6.61
CA GLN A 97 -21.34 3.38 7.80
C GLN A 97 -20.89 2.64 9.07
N GLY A 98 -20.44 3.41 10.05
CA GLY A 98 -20.15 2.95 11.40
C GLY A 98 -21.43 2.72 12.24
N PRO A 99 -21.30 2.19 13.47
CA PRO A 99 -22.43 2.03 14.39
C PRO A 99 -23.14 3.35 14.75
N ASP A 100 -22.42 4.46 14.62
CA ASP A 100 -22.89 5.84 14.80
C ASP A 100 -23.60 6.43 13.56
N LYS A 101 -23.75 5.63 12.49
CA LYS A 101 -24.29 6.05 11.18
C LYS A 101 -23.45 7.10 10.44
N LEU A 102 -22.21 7.34 10.88
CA LEU A 102 -21.27 8.16 10.13
C LEU A 102 -20.56 7.31 9.07
N PRO A 103 -20.07 7.90 7.97
CA PRO A 103 -19.25 7.15 7.01
C PRO A 103 -18.05 6.51 7.72
N ARG A 104 -17.78 5.23 7.43
CA ARG A 104 -16.56 4.57 7.96
C ARG A 104 -15.29 5.24 7.47
N ASP A 105 -15.41 5.95 6.37
CA ASP A 105 -14.35 6.67 5.70
C ASP A 105 -14.86 8.04 5.24
N PRO A 106 -14.75 9.06 6.10
CA PRO A 106 -15.25 10.40 5.83
C PRO A 106 -14.60 11.09 4.61
N GLU A 107 -13.38 10.69 4.26
CA GLU A 107 -12.57 11.29 3.18
C GLU A 107 -12.53 10.41 1.92
N ALA A 108 -13.45 9.46 1.78
CA ALA A 108 -13.44 8.50 0.67
C ALA A 108 -13.38 9.18 -0.71
N LYS A 109 -14.02 10.35 -0.84
CA LYS A 109 -14.07 11.15 -2.08
C LYS A 109 -12.76 11.86 -2.43
N ASP A 110 -11.91 12.13 -1.44
CA ASP A 110 -10.71 12.96 -1.59
C ASP A 110 -9.46 12.13 -1.94
N ARG A 111 -9.63 10.83 -2.12
CA ARG A 111 -8.57 9.93 -2.60
C ARG A 111 -8.11 10.28 -4.00
N THR A 112 -6.83 10.07 -4.26
CA THR A 112 -6.20 10.33 -5.55
C THR A 112 -6.02 9.04 -6.36
N ALA A 113 -5.69 9.17 -7.63
CA ALA A 113 -5.36 8.02 -8.48
C ALA A 113 -3.96 7.48 -8.16
N SER A 114 -3.78 6.16 -8.23
CA SER A 114 -2.46 5.51 -8.05
C SER A 114 -1.49 5.80 -9.20
N GLY A 115 -2.00 6.01 -10.41
CA GLY A 115 -1.22 6.31 -11.61
C GLY A 115 -1.94 7.31 -12.51
N SER A 116 -1.22 7.85 -13.49
CA SER A 116 -1.76 8.82 -14.45
C SER A 116 -2.98 8.25 -15.19
N GLY A 117 -4.10 8.97 -15.20
CA GLY A 117 -5.35 8.51 -15.82
C GLY A 117 -6.05 7.37 -15.07
N GLY A 118 -5.59 7.04 -13.85
CA GLY A 118 -6.20 6.05 -12.97
C GLY A 118 -7.45 6.58 -12.27
N TRP A 119 -8.12 5.68 -11.57
CA TRP A 119 -9.35 5.96 -10.83
C TRP A 119 -9.04 6.59 -9.46
N ALA A 120 -9.76 7.67 -9.11
CA ALA A 120 -9.63 8.43 -7.86
C ALA A 120 -10.95 8.44 -7.06
N GLY A 121 -10.94 8.86 -5.80
CA GLY A 121 -12.14 8.91 -4.95
C GLY A 121 -12.59 7.54 -4.40
N ASN A 122 -13.89 7.40 -4.12
CA ASN A 122 -14.44 6.23 -3.42
C ASN A 122 -14.61 5.00 -4.34
N GLN A 123 -13.50 4.51 -4.88
CA GLN A 123 -13.47 3.40 -5.82
C GLN A 123 -12.15 2.63 -5.76
N VAL A 124 -12.16 1.42 -6.32
CA VAL A 124 -10.97 0.56 -6.43
C VAL A 124 -9.85 1.31 -7.16
N GLY A 125 -8.60 1.12 -6.73
CA GLY A 125 -7.41 1.68 -7.37
C GLY A 125 -6.99 3.07 -6.89
N SER A 126 -7.87 3.75 -6.16
CA SER A 126 -7.56 5.01 -5.49
C SER A 126 -6.61 4.81 -4.31
N VAL A 127 -5.83 5.85 -3.99
CA VAL A 127 -4.84 5.87 -2.92
C VAL A 127 -5.05 7.08 -2.01
N GLN A 128 -4.51 6.97 -0.81
CA GLN A 128 -4.47 8.05 0.17
C GLN A 128 -3.09 8.00 0.83
N ASP A 129 -2.47 9.15 0.98
CA ASP A 129 -1.20 9.27 1.70
C ASP A 129 -1.44 9.16 3.21
N ASP A 130 -0.36 8.97 3.97
CA ASP A 130 -0.45 9.01 5.42
C ASP A 130 -0.88 10.41 5.89
N ALA A 131 -1.61 10.44 7.00
CA ALA A 131 -2.06 11.66 7.61
C ALA A 131 -2.09 11.49 9.13
N PHE A 132 -1.90 12.60 9.83
CA PHE A 132 -2.05 12.69 11.25
C PHE A 132 -3.16 13.69 11.57
N GLN A 133 -4.09 13.32 12.45
CA GLN A 133 -5.17 14.20 12.82
C GLN A 133 -4.62 15.38 13.62
N ALA A 134 -4.93 16.60 13.19
CA ALA A 134 -4.65 17.81 13.96
C ALA A 134 -5.25 17.65 15.37
N HIS A 135 -4.44 17.89 16.39
CA HIS A 135 -4.87 17.83 17.78
C HIS A 135 -4.07 18.84 18.60
N ASP A 136 -4.71 19.36 19.65
CA ASP A 136 -4.12 20.33 20.56
C ASP A 136 -3.89 19.71 21.94
N HIS A 137 -2.80 20.12 22.59
CA HIS A 137 -2.57 19.83 24.00
C HIS A 137 -2.73 21.10 24.81
N LEU A 138 -3.68 21.10 25.74
CA LEU A 138 -3.83 22.17 26.73
C LEU A 138 -3.16 21.73 28.03
N TYR A 139 -1.94 22.20 28.26
CA TYR A 139 -1.27 22.00 29.54
C TYR A 139 -1.56 23.18 30.47
N GLN A 140 -1.66 22.90 31.78
CA GLN A 140 -1.70 23.92 32.81
C GLN A 140 -0.33 23.95 33.49
N LYS A 141 0.41 25.06 33.37
CA LYS A 141 1.68 25.24 34.09
C LYS A 141 1.40 25.76 35.49
N ALA A 142 1.88 25.06 36.50
CA ALA A 142 1.93 25.58 37.85
C ALA A 142 3.00 26.67 37.93
N VAL A 143 2.61 27.91 38.23
CA VAL A 143 3.55 29.00 38.53
C VAL A 143 3.60 29.21 40.05
N SER A 144 4.82 29.32 40.60
CA SER A 144 5.00 29.70 42.00
C SER A 144 4.71 31.18 42.14
N LEU A 145 3.77 31.55 43.01
CA LEU A 145 3.72 32.91 43.51
C LEU A 145 4.98 33.10 44.38
N LYS A 146 5.83 34.10 44.07
CA LYS A 146 6.86 34.52 45.05
C LYS A 146 6.12 35.17 46.22
N PRO A 147 6.21 34.65 47.46
CA PRO A 147 5.84 35.46 48.61
C PRO A 147 6.89 36.58 48.70
N GLN A 148 6.44 37.82 48.77
CA GLN A 148 7.32 38.95 49.07
C GLN A 148 7.81 38.80 50.53
N GLY A 149 8.93 38.12 50.74
CA GLY A 149 9.74 38.24 51.95
C GLY A 149 9.72 37.13 53.02
N TYR A 150 9.38 35.88 52.74
CA TYR A 150 9.53 34.77 53.72
C TYR A 150 10.42 33.63 53.20
N ALA A 151 11.31 33.12 54.06
CA ALA A 151 12.14 31.95 53.80
C ALA A 151 11.29 30.66 53.91
N GLY A 152 10.87 30.13 52.76
CA GLY A 152 10.13 28.86 52.63
C GLY A 152 9.84 28.54 51.17
N SER A 153 9.66 27.26 50.84
CA SER A 153 9.29 26.81 49.48
C SER A 153 7.94 27.39 49.06
N GLY A 154 7.87 28.02 47.88
CA GLY A 154 6.67 28.72 47.40
C GLY A 154 5.44 27.82 47.21
N ALA A 155 4.25 28.37 47.43
CA ALA A 155 2.97 27.70 47.15
C ALA A 155 2.54 27.93 45.70
N TYR A 156 2.24 26.84 44.98
CA TYR A 156 1.83 26.86 43.58
C TYR A 156 0.30 26.99 43.49
N ASN A 157 -0.23 28.22 43.45
CA ASN A 157 -1.68 28.46 43.54
C ASN A 157 -2.27 29.19 42.32
N SER A 158 -1.49 29.44 41.26
CA SER A 158 -1.96 30.11 40.05
C SER A 158 -1.55 29.38 38.77
N TYR A 159 -2.45 29.41 37.80
CA TYR A 159 -2.31 28.80 36.48
C TYR A 159 -2.32 29.91 35.42
N GLU A 160 -1.31 29.96 34.56
CA GLU A 160 -1.29 30.83 33.37
C GLU A 160 -1.32 29.97 32.09
N ILE A 161 -1.74 30.56 30.97
CA ILE A 161 -1.74 29.89 29.65
C ILE A 161 -0.28 29.62 29.25
N PRO A 162 0.17 28.36 29.12
CA PRO A 162 1.57 28.06 28.84
C PRO A 162 1.86 27.81 27.35
N GLU A 163 3.11 28.06 26.94
CA GLU A 163 3.70 27.66 25.65
C GLU A 163 3.79 26.13 25.51
N THR A 164 3.69 25.65 24.27
CA THR A 164 3.73 24.24 23.90
C THR A 164 5.13 23.65 24.03
N GLN A 165 5.31 22.70 24.94
CA GLN A 165 6.39 21.71 24.87
C GLN A 165 5.80 20.32 25.05
N THR A 166 5.84 19.51 23.99
CA THR A 166 5.87 18.05 24.12
C THR A 166 7.32 17.63 23.89
N ASP A 167 8.00 17.24 24.96
CA ASP A 167 9.43 16.88 24.99
C ASP A 167 9.69 15.39 24.71
N GLY A 168 8.65 14.65 24.32
CA GLY A 168 8.74 13.28 23.86
C GLY A 168 7.66 12.39 24.47
N ALA A 169 7.72 11.10 24.15
CA ALA A 169 6.78 10.12 24.71
C ALA A 169 7.19 9.76 26.15
N VAL A 170 6.28 9.96 27.11
CA VAL A 170 6.44 9.59 28.52
C VAL A 170 5.59 8.36 28.87
N ASN A 171 6.10 7.49 29.75
CA ASN A 171 5.36 6.31 30.21
C ASN A 171 4.08 6.69 30.97
N PRO A 172 2.96 5.94 30.81
CA PRO A 172 1.73 6.22 31.53
C PRO A 172 1.93 6.14 33.05
N THR A 173 1.57 7.20 33.78
CA THR A 173 1.89 7.39 35.21
C THR A 173 1.17 6.42 36.18
N LYS A 174 0.26 5.57 35.68
CA LYS A 174 -0.55 4.66 36.51
C LYS A 174 -0.48 3.18 36.09
N ASN A 175 0.44 2.80 35.22
CA ASN A 175 0.64 1.39 34.89
C ASN A 175 1.84 0.83 35.69
N PRO A 176 1.62 -0.13 36.61
CA PRO A 176 2.71 -0.74 37.39
C PRO A 176 3.67 -1.57 36.53
N ASP A 177 3.25 -2.01 35.35
CA ASP A 177 4.13 -2.64 34.37
C ASP A 177 4.78 -1.54 33.52
N ALA A 178 6.12 -1.50 33.49
CA ALA A 178 6.87 -0.62 32.61
C ALA A 178 6.59 -1.00 31.15
N ILE A 179 5.52 -0.45 30.57
CA ILE A 179 5.24 -0.57 29.14
C ILE A 179 6.41 0.12 28.43
N SER A 180 7.22 -0.65 27.71
CA SER A 180 8.17 -0.09 26.75
C SER A 180 7.37 0.59 25.63
N ILE A 181 7.36 1.92 25.62
CA ILE A 181 6.85 2.68 24.48
C ILE A 181 7.80 2.43 23.31
N ARG A 182 7.28 1.84 22.22
CA ARG A 182 8.05 1.69 20.98
C ARG A 182 8.12 3.04 20.29
N GLN A 183 9.30 3.62 20.24
CA GLN A 183 9.59 4.82 19.46
C GLN A 183 10.25 4.41 18.15
N ALA A 184 9.83 5.03 17.05
CA ALA A 184 10.42 4.85 15.73
C ALA A 184 10.32 6.18 14.96
N PRO A 185 11.20 6.41 13.95
CA PRO A 185 11.09 7.59 13.07
C PRO A 185 9.81 7.63 12.22
N GLU A 186 9.05 6.53 12.15
CA GLU A 186 7.81 6.39 11.39
C GLU A 186 6.69 5.84 12.29
N THR A 187 5.50 6.43 12.19
CA THR A 187 4.27 5.88 12.78
C THR A 187 3.70 4.81 11.86
N ARG A 188 3.66 3.55 12.30
CA ARG A 188 3.12 2.43 11.52
C ARG A 188 2.48 1.36 12.41
N VAL A 189 1.52 0.64 11.84
CA VAL A 189 1.01 -0.59 12.45
C VAL A 189 2.09 -1.68 12.43
N LYS A 190 2.00 -2.67 13.34
CA LYS A 190 2.82 -3.88 13.22
C LYS A 190 2.48 -4.56 11.89
N ASN A 191 3.49 -4.84 11.07
CA ASN A 191 3.30 -5.43 9.74
C ASN A 191 4.40 -6.44 9.42
N ALA A 192 4.21 -7.19 8.34
CA ALA A 192 5.18 -8.10 7.75
C ALA A 192 5.15 -7.92 6.22
N TYR A 193 6.31 -8.00 5.57
CA TYR A 193 6.39 -7.90 4.12
C TYR A 193 5.93 -9.19 3.45
N ALA A 194 5.00 -9.04 2.51
CA ALA A 194 4.65 -10.05 1.52
C ALA A 194 4.56 -9.36 0.15
N ASN A 195 4.84 -10.09 -0.92
CA ASN A 195 4.57 -9.60 -2.26
C ASN A 195 3.06 -9.63 -2.52
N PHE A 196 2.57 -8.75 -3.38
CA PHE A 196 1.23 -8.88 -3.94
C PHE A 196 1.36 -9.29 -5.40
N ILE A 197 0.61 -10.31 -5.81
CA ILE A 197 0.52 -10.76 -7.19
C ILE A 197 -0.92 -10.70 -7.67
N ILE A 198 -1.13 -10.40 -8.94
CA ILE A 198 -2.41 -10.29 -9.61
C ILE A 198 -2.58 -11.39 -10.65
N LYS A 199 -3.73 -12.08 -10.62
CA LYS A 199 -4.07 -13.12 -11.61
C LYS A 199 -4.39 -12.46 -12.94
N TYR A 200 -3.67 -12.83 -14.00
CA TYR A 200 -3.90 -12.30 -15.35
C TYR A 200 -4.50 -13.31 -16.31
N SER A 201 -4.36 -14.62 -16.07
CA SER A 201 -4.98 -15.66 -16.91
C SER A 201 -5.28 -16.94 -16.14
N GLN A 202 -6.41 -17.57 -16.47
CA GLN A 202 -6.84 -18.86 -15.91
C GLN A 202 -6.02 -20.04 -16.43
N ARG A 203 -5.34 -19.87 -17.58
CA ARG A 203 -4.58 -20.94 -18.22
C ARG A 203 -3.09 -20.75 -17.92
N PRO A 204 -2.42 -21.74 -17.30
CA PRO A 204 -0.97 -21.75 -17.24
C PRO A 204 -0.41 -21.69 -18.65
N GLN A 205 0.52 -20.78 -18.90
CA GLN A 205 1.26 -20.70 -20.15
C GLN A 205 2.36 -21.75 -20.08
N LEU A 206 2.00 -23.02 -20.32
CA LEU A 206 2.97 -24.09 -20.47
C LEU A 206 3.74 -23.84 -21.77
N PHE A 207 5.08 -23.90 -21.73
CA PHE A 207 5.88 -23.81 -22.94
C PHE A 207 5.37 -24.80 -24.00
N GLY A 208 5.05 -24.27 -25.19
CA GLY A 208 4.73 -25.08 -26.38
C GLY A 208 3.33 -25.67 -26.37
N SER A 209 2.30 -24.83 -26.44
CA SER A 209 1.08 -25.27 -27.13
C SER A 209 1.38 -25.20 -28.64
N MET A 210 1.24 -26.32 -29.34
CA MET A 210 1.41 -26.42 -30.81
C MET A 210 0.50 -25.43 -31.58
N LEU A 211 -0.45 -24.77 -30.92
CA LEU A 211 -1.43 -23.87 -31.52
C LEU A 211 -0.93 -22.43 -31.67
N ASP A 212 -0.06 -21.94 -30.78
CA ASP A 212 0.43 -20.56 -30.86
C ASP A 212 1.52 -20.39 -31.93
N THR A 213 2.29 -21.46 -32.22
CA THR A 213 3.27 -21.47 -33.32
C THR A 213 2.62 -21.63 -34.69
N VAL A 214 1.39 -22.17 -34.75
CA VAL A 214 0.66 -22.34 -36.02
C VAL A 214 -0.02 -21.04 -36.45
N LEU A 215 -0.52 -20.22 -35.52
CA LEU A 215 -1.08 -18.92 -35.88
C LEU A 215 -0.03 -17.92 -36.37
N ASP A 216 1.19 -17.96 -35.84
CA ASP A 216 2.29 -17.07 -36.27
C ASP A 216 2.91 -17.50 -37.62
N ARG A 217 2.65 -18.74 -38.06
CA ARG A 217 3.07 -19.26 -39.38
C ARG A 217 2.00 -19.16 -40.47
N LEU A 218 0.76 -18.81 -40.13
CA LEU A 218 -0.35 -18.71 -41.09
C LEU A 218 -0.69 -17.27 -41.51
N THR A 219 -0.05 -16.26 -40.92
CA THR A 219 -0.20 -14.85 -41.32
C THR A 219 0.98 -14.30 -42.12
N GLY A 220 1.96 -15.16 -42.45
CA GLY A 220 3.16 -14.81 -43.23
C GLY A 220 3.03 -14.96 -44.75
N PHE A 221 1.87 -14.65 -45.34
CA PHE A 221 1.73 -14.48 -46.78
C PHE A 221 1.11 -13.11 -47.09
N ASP A 222 1.95 -12.19 -47.55
CA ASP A 222 1.56 -10.98 -48.25
C ASP A 222 2.27 -11.00 -49.62
N PHE A 223 1.44 -11.03 -50.68
CA PHE A 223 1.72 -10.97 -52.13
C PHE A 223 2.51 -12.10 -52.81
#